data_AF-A0A5M6D229-F1
#
_entry.id   AF-A0A5M6D229-F1
#
_cell.length_a   1.000
_cell.length_b   1.000
_cell.length_c   1.000
_cell.angle_alpha   90.00
_cell.angle_beta   90.00
_cell.angle_gamma   90.00
#
_symmetry.space_group_name_H-M   'P 1'
#
loop_
_entity.id
_entity.type
_entity.pdbx_description
1 polymer ?
#
loop_
_entity_poly.entity_id
_entity_poly.type
_entity_poly.pdbx_seq_one_letter_code
_entity_poly.pdbx_strand_id
1 'polypeptide(L)'
;MTIAELIDLLNEYREEHGDDAEVRLMTQQNWPFENRIAGVTSGAEMNEAEHDDPHEFADDQDVAEDATVYIVEGGQICYGSKRAWETCRDC
;
A
#
# COMPACT_ATOMS: atom_id res chain seq x y z
N MET A 1 0.48 12.85 -0.99
CA MET A 1 -0.19 11.66 -1.55
C MET A 1 -1.38 11.35 -0.66
N THR A 2 -2.51 11.98 -0.98
CA THR A 2 -3.83 11.61 -0.46
C THR A 2 -4.41 10.49 -1.32
N ILE A 3 -5.52 9.89 -0.86
CA ILE A 3 -6.25 8.89 -1.64
C ILE A 3 -6.70 9.47 -2.99
N ALA A 4 -7.17 10.72 -3.01
CA ALA A 4 -7.63 11.37 -4.24
C ALA A 4 -6.49 11.55 -5.24
N GLU A 5 -5.35 12.07 -4.80
CA GLU A 5 -4.16 12.25 -5.64
C GLU A 5 -3.68 10.92 -6.23
N LEU A 6 -3.65 9.86 -5.42
CA LEU A 6 -3.25 8.53 -5.89
C LEU A 6 -4.26 7.97 -6.90
N ILE A 7 -5.56 8.13 -6.68
CA ILE A 7 -6.60 7.70 -7.62
C ILE A 7 -6.45 8.43 -8.96
N ASP A 8 -6.23 9.74 -8.94
CA ASP A 8 -6.06 10.52 -10.17
C ASP A 8 -4.84 10.03 -10.97
N LEU A 9 -3.69 9.82 -10.33
CA LEU A 9 -2.50 9.28 -10.97
C LEU A 9 -2.72 7.86 -11.53
N LEU A 10 -3.39 6.98 -10.78
CA LEU A 10 -3.70 5.62 -11.24
C LEU A 10 -4.70 5.64 -12.41
N ASN A 11 -5.64 6.59 -12.44
CA ASN A 11 -6.56 6.76 -13.57
C ASN A 11 -5.82 7.21 -14.84
N GLU A 12 -4.82 8.10 -14.74
CA GLU A 12 -3.98 8.43 -15.89
C GLU A 12 -3.27 7.19 -16.44
N TYR A 13 -2.64 6.39 -15.57
CA TYR A 13 -2.00 5.14 -15.99
C TYR A 13 -2.99 4.11 -16.56
N ARG A 14 -4.21 4.05 -16.02
CA ARG A 14 -5.29 3.22 -16.53
C ARG A 14 -5.71 3.65 -17.94
N GLU A 15 -5.80 4.96 -18.21
CA GLU A 15 -6.05 5.47 -19.56
C GLU A 15 -4.90 5.14 -20.53
N GLU A 16 -3.65 5.19 -20.06
CA GLU A 16 -2.45 4.90 -20.86
C GLU A 16 -2.24 3.39 -21.12
N HIS A 17 -2.57 2.51 -20.17
CA HIS A 17 -2.19 1.08 -20.19
C HIS A 17 -3.36 0.08 -20.15
N GLY A 18 -4.58 0.55 -19.86
CA GLY A 18 -5.78 -0.28 -19.78
C GLY A 18 -6.07 -0.85 -18.38
N ASP A 19 -7.24 -1.47 -18.26
CA ASP A 19 -7.80 -1.95 -16.97
C ASP A 19 -7.03 -3.12 -16.35
N ASP A 20 -6.34 -3.92 -17.19
CA ASP A 20 -5.64 -5.14 -16.75
C ASP A 20 -4.17 -4.88 -16.36
N ALA A 21 -3.75 -3.61 -16.25
CA ALA A 21 -2.41 -3.25 -15.82
C ALA A 21 -2.17 -3.65 -14.35
N GLU A 22 -1.13 -4.45 -14.11
CA GLU A 22 -0.78 -4.89 -12.75
C GLU A 22 -0.11 -3.77 -11.94
N VAL A 23 -0.58 -3.57 -10.70
CA VAL A 23 0.04 -2.63 -9.74
C VAL A 23 0.92 -3.39 -8.76
N ARG A 24 2.16 -2.94 -8.58
CA ARG A 24 3.16 -3.53 -7.66
C ARG A 24 3.74 -2.49 -6.72
N LEU A 25 4.11 -2.92 -5.51
CA LEU A 25 4.82 -2.09 -4.55
C LEU A 25 6.32 -2.18 -4.81
N MET A 26 6.95 -1.07 -5.17
CA MET A 26 8.40 -0.98 -5.32
C MET A 26 9.03 -0.45 -4.03
N THR A 27 9.91 -1.22 -3.39
CA THR A 27 10.58 -0.80 -2.13
C THR A 27 12.10 -0.69 -2.30
N GLN A 28 12.74 0.19 -1.51
CA GLN A 28 14.19 0.38 -1.50
C GLN A 28 14.71 0.49 -0.06
N GLN A 29 14.78 -0.63 0.65
CA GLN A 29 15.47 -0.66 1.94
C GLN A 29 16.99 -0.76 1.77
N ASN A 30 17.46 -1.58 0.81
CA ASN A 30 18.88 -1.73 0.45
C ASN A 30 19.06 -1.97 -1.06
N TRP A 31 18.11 -2.66 -1.68
CA TRP A 31 18.02 -2.93 -3.10
C TRP A 31 16.59 -2.66 -3.58
N PRO A 32 16.38 -2.29 -4.86
CA PRO A 32 15.05 -2.19 -5.42
C PRO A 32 14.39 -3.56 -5.47
N PHE A 33 13.19 -3.69 -4.89
CA PHE A 33 12.37 -4.89 -4.98
C PHE A 33 10.99 -4.58 -5.51
N GLU A 34 10.51 -5.43 -6.42
CA GLU A 34 9.11 -5.47 -6.83
C GLU A 34 8.36 -6.48 -5.96
N ASN A 35 7.38 -5.99 -5.22
CA ASN A 35 6.54 -6.78 -4.35
C ASN A 35 5.09 -6.77 -4.86
N ARG A 36 4.39 -7.88 -4.64
CA ARG A 36 2.93 -7.88 -4.80
C ARG A 36 2.30 -6.95 -3.78
N ILE A 37 1.13 -6.43 -4.11
CA ILE A 37 0.24 -5.81 -3.12
C ILE A 37 -0.65 -6.93 -2.57
N ALA A 38 -0.60 -7.16 -1.26
CA ALA A 38 -1.48 -8.12 -0.60
C ALA A 38 -2.90 -7.56 -0.46
N GLY A 39 -3.02 -6.25 -0.20
CA GLY A 39 -4.29 -5.56 -0.08
C GLY A 39 -4.09 -4.13 0.41
N VAL A 40 -5.21 -3.50 0.79
CA VAL A 40 -5.26 -2.19 1.45
C VAL A 40 -6.02 -2.32 2.76
N THR A 41 -5.65 -1.53 3.77
CA THR A 41 -6.34 -1.46 5.06
C THR A 41 -6.21 -0.06 5.66
N SER A 42 -6.87 0.20 6.78
CA SER A 42 -6.85 1.46 7.52
C SER A 42 -6.66 1.20 9.02
N GLY A 43 -6.32 2.26 9.76
CA GLY A 43 -6.24 2.21 11.22
C GLY A 43 -7.51 1.64 11.86
N ALA A 44 -8.66 2.15 11.43
CA ALA A 44 -9.97 1.72 11.92
C ALA A 44 -10.25 0.23 11.65
N GLU A 45 -9.98 -0.25 10.42
CA GLU A 45 -10.20 -1.67 10.08
C GLU A 45 -9.30 -2.62 10.88
N MET A 46 -8.06 -2.20 11.21
CA MET A 46 -7.16 -2.99 12.04
C MET A 46 -7.67 -3.08 13.49
N ASN A 47 -8.09 -1.96 14.08
CA ASN A 47 -8.61 -1.94 15.45
C ASN A 47 -9.96 -2.66 15.58
N GLU A 48 -10.84 -2.57 14.57
CA GLU A 48 -12.11 -3.33 14.55
C GLU A 48 -11.87 -4.84 14.58
N ALA A 49 -10.80 -5.33 13.97
CA ALA A 49 -10.47 -6.75 13.96
C ALA A 49 -10.00 -7.29 15.33
N GLU A 50 -9.33 -6.46 16.14
CA GLU A 50 -8.90 -6.81 17.52
C GLU A 50 -10.09 -7.01 18.46
N HIS A 51 -11.16 -6.21 18.30
CA HIS A 51 -12.34 -6.28 19.15
C HIS A 51 -13.23 -7.53 18.94
N ASP A 52 -13.02 -8.31 17.87
CA ASP A 52 -13.80 -9.51 17.55
C ASP A 52 -13.25 -10.79 18.22
N ASP A 53 -12.06 -10.76 18.86
CA ASP A 53 -11.53 -11.88 19.67
C ASP A 53 -11.70 -11.62 21.18
N PRO A 54 -12.66 -12.28 21.86
CA PRO A 54 -12.91 -12.10 23.29
C PRO A 54 -11.79 -12.63 24.20
N HIS A 55 -10.71 -13.19 23.64
CA HIS A 55 -9.52 -13.66 24.36
C HIS A 55 -8.29 -12.76 24.22
N GLU A 56 -8.33 -11.72 23.39
CA GLU A 56 -7.27 -10.72 23.35
C GLU A 56 -7.46 -9.72 24.50
N PHE A 57 -6.49 -9.69 25.41
CA PHE A 57 -6.40 -8.64 26.41
C PHE A 57 -6.02 -7.37 25.67
N ALA A 58 -6.96 -6.40 25.57
CA ALA A 58 -6.76 -5.08 24.96
C ALA A 58 -5.30 -4.63 25.08
N ASP A 59 -4.54 -4.84 24.00
CA ASP A 59 -3.11 -4.63 24.00
C ASP A 59 -2.84 -3.17 23.61
N ASP A 60 -1.67 -2.67 23.93
CA ASP A 60 -1.17 -1.35 23.51
C ASP A 60 -0.85 -1.35 21.99
N GLN A 61 -1.59 -2.15 21.21
CA GLN A 61 -1.45 -2.39 19.77
C GLN A 61 -2.47 -1.61 18.94
N ASP A 62 -3.45 -0.94 19.57
CA ASP A 62 -4.34 0.02 18.93
C ASP A 62 -3.52 1.00 18.06
N VAL A 63 -3.80 0.98 16.76
CA VAL A 63 -3.23 1.96 15.84
C VAL A 63 -4.07 3.22 15.84
N ALA A 64 -3.46 4.35 15.46
CA ALA A 64 -4.20 5.61 15.40
C ALA A 64 -5.41 5.50 14.45
N GLU A 65 -6.57 6.00 14.88
CA GLU A 65 -7.78 6.09 14.05
C GLU A 65 -7.71 7.27 13.05
N ASP A 66 -6.52 7.73 12.69
CA ASP A 66 -6.39 8.78 11.69
C ASP A 66 -6.84 8.28 10.31
N ALA A 67 -7.20 9.21 9.42
CA ALA A 67 -7.67 8.90 8.07
C ALA A 67 -6.51 8.46 7.15
N THR A 68 -5.76 7.46 7.61
CA THR A 68 -4.59 6.89 6.95
C THR A 68 -4.96 5.51 6.39
N VAL A 69 -4.56 5.29 5.14
CA VAL A 69 -4.67 3.99 4.46
C VAL A 69 -3.30 3.42 4.21
N TYR A 70 -3.18 2.11 4.34
CA TYR A 70 -1.95 1.36 4.18
C TYR A 70 -2.07 0.42 2.99
N ILE A 71 -1.08 0.42 2.10
CA ILE A 71 -0.89 -0.61 1.09
C ILE A 71 -0.03 -1.69 1.72
N VAL A 72 -0.59 -2.89 1.89
CA VAL A 72 0.10 -4.00 2.56
C VAL A 72 1.00 -4.73 1.56
N GLU A 73 2.30 -4.81 1.89
CA GLU A 73 3.30 -5.54 1.10
C GLU A 73 2.98 -7.05 1.09
N GLY A 74 2.99 -7.64 -0.10
CA GLY A 74 2.95 -9.09 -0.30
C GLY A 74 4.34 -9.67 -0.58
N GLY A 75 4.39 -10.89 -1.12
CA GLY A 75 5.68 -11.53 -1.42
C GLY A 75 6.50 -10.81 -2.50
N GLN A 76 7.82 -10.75 -2.28
CA GLN A 76 8.80 -10.31 -3.28
C GLN A 76 8.72 -11.16 -4.55
N ILE A 77 8.72 -10.49 -5.70
CA ILE A 77 8.71 -11.12 -7.03
C ILE A 77 10.13 -11.16 -7.59
N CYS A 78 10.79 -10.00 -7.67
CA CYS A 78 12.13 -9.87 -8.27
C CYS A 78 12.85 -8.60 -7.80
N TYR A 79 14.05 -8.37 -8.35
CA TYR A 79 14.76 -7.10 -8.22
C TYR A 79 14.16 -6.08 -9.19
N GLY A 80 13.85 -4.90 -8.68
CA GLY A 80 13.37 -3.77 -9.47
C GLY A 80 14.50 -2.90 -10.03
N SER A 81 14.12 -1.74 -10.56
CA SER A 81 15.05 -0.76 -11.13
C SER A 81 15.14 0.49 -10.25
N LYS A 82 16.37 0.96 -9.98
CA LYS A 82 16.61 2.24 -9.26
C LYS A 82 15.99 3.46 -9.96
N ARG A 83 15.66 3.35 -11.24
CA ARG A 83 14.99 4.42 -12.01
C ARG A 83 13.57 4.72 -11.51
N ALA A 84 12.94 3.82 -10.76
CA ALA A 84 11.61 4.05 -10.21
C ALA A 84 11.55 5.34 -9.37
N TRP A 85 12.55 5.60 -8.53
CA TRP A 85 12.65 6.83 -7.73
C TRP A 85 13.04 8.08 -8.50
N GLU A 86 13.53 7.93 -9.74
CA GLU A 86 13.88 9.06 -10.62
C GLU A 86 12.70 9.48 -11.51
N THR A 87 11.71 8.60 -11.67
CA THR A 87 10.64 8.74 -12.66
C THR A 87 9.24 8.65 -12.05
N CYS A 88 9.13 8.40 -10.75
CA CYS A 88 7.85 8.45 -10.06
C CYS A 88 7.25 9.86 -10.19
N ARG A 89 5.94 9.91 -10.44
CA ARG A 89 5.19 11.18 -10.46
C ARG A 89 4.82 11.50 -9.02
N ASP A 90 5.42 12.54 -8.47
CA ASP A 90 5.05 13.08 -7.17
C ASP A 90 3.72 13.84 -7.28
N CYS A 91 3.03 13.93 -6.15
CA CYS A 91 1.85 14.77 -5.93
C CYS A 91 2.25 16.07 -5.23
#